data_AF-A0A7V5TME6-F1
#
_entry.id   AF-A0A7V5TME6-F1
#
_cell.length_a   1.000
_cell.length_b   1.000
_cell.length_c   1.000
_cell.angle_alpha   90.00
_cell.angle_beta   90.00
_cell.angle_gamma   90.00
#
_symmetry.space_group_name_H-M   'P 1'
#
loop_
_entity.id
_entity.type
_entity.pdbx_description
1 polymer ?
#
loop_
_entity_poly.entity_id
_entity_poly.type
_entity_poly.pdbx_seq_one_letter_code
_entity_poly.pdbx_strand_id
1 'polypeptide(L)'
;QAEEAKEATIAKGGHLVVVEGSIPTNDSGVYCCIGGHSAMEILKKATENAVAVIAVGTCASFGGLPAAAPNFTGAVGVDRLIKHIPVVNLPGCPVNVVNLTATIVHYLTFGSLPALDDYGRPLFAYGKRIHDNCERRAHFDAGQFVEEWGDEGHRQGWCLYKMGCKGPETYHNCPTVRYNDGTNWPVGAGHGCIGCSEPNFWDRMTPFYERLPDVPGFGVESNVDKIGLGLAAVTAVGVAAHAVGSAVRKKPAAPSQEQ
;
A
#
# COMPACT_ATOMS: atom_id res chain seq x y z
N GLN A 1 -11.05 22.02 33.90
CA GLN A 1 -9.74 22.33 33.29
C GLN A 1 -9.66 21.91 31.82
N ALA A 2 -9.86 20.63 31.45
CA ALA A 2 -9.73 20.18 30.05
C ALA A 2 -10.71 20.88 29.08
N GLU A 3 -12.00 20.91 29.43
CA GLU A 3 -13.02 21.60 28.65
C GLU A 3 -12.74 23.10 28.52
N GLU A 4 -12.41 23.76 29.62
CA GLU A 4 -12.05 25.18 29.63
C GLU A 4 -10.85 25.52 28.72
N ALA A 5 -9.80 24.68 28.73
CA ALA A 5 -8.64 24.86 27.86
C ALA A 5 -9.00 24.70 26.37
N LYS A 6 -9.88 23.75 26.05
CA LYS A 6 -10.43 23.56 24.70
C LYS A 6 -11.22 24.80 24.25
N GLU A 7 -12.16 25.26 25.07
CA GLU A 7 -12.98 26.44 24.77
C GLU A 7 -12.13 27.70 24.58
N ALA A 8 -11.14 27.93 25.45
CA ALA A 8 -10.22 29.06 25.33
C ALA A 8 -9.40 29.03 24.03
N THR A 9 -9.01 27.83 23.58
CA THR A 9 -8.27 27.65 22.32
C THR A 9 -9.17 27.96 21.12
N ILE A 10 -10.40 27.43 21.11
CA ILE A 10 -11.38 27.66 20.03
C ILE A 10 -11.76 29.15 19.94
N ALA A 11 -11.97 29.81 21.07
CA ALA A 11 -12.31 31.23 21.13
C ALA A 11 -11.16 32.12 20.62
N LYS A 12 -9.91 31.73 20.86
CA LYS A 12 -8.73 32.43 20.35
C LYS A 12 -8.58 32.28 18.83
N GLY A 13 -8.93 31.12 18.28
CA GLY A 13 -8.86 30.81 16.86
C GLY A 13 -7.43 30.68 16.32
N GLY A 14 -7.33 30.39 15.01
CA GLY A 14 -6.04 30.24 14.32
C GLY A 14 -5.31 28.93 14.61
N HIS A 15 -5.97 27.97 15.28
CA HIS A 15 -5.42 26.66 15.62
C HIS A 15 -5.59 25.64 14.50
N LEU A 16 -4.74 24.61 14.53
CA LEU A 16 -4.95 23.37 13.78
C LEU A 16 -5.72 22.40 14.66
N VAL A 17 -6.70 21.70 14.09
CA VAL A 17 -7.39 20.61 14.78
C VAL A 17 -6.77 19.30 14.33
N VAL A 18 -6.25 18.51 15.26
CA VAL A 18 -5.74 17.17 14.99
C VAL A 18 -6.79 16.18 15.43
N VAL A 19 -7.28 15.35 14.52
CA VAL A 19 -8.32 14.35 14.79
C VAL A 19 -7.74 12.95 14.60
N GLU A 20 -7.87 12.13 15.63
CA GLU A 20 -7.62 10.69 15.57
C GLU A 20 -8.93 9.95 15.81
N GLY A 21 -9.15 8.87 15.07
CA GLY A 21 -10.38 8.08 15.14
C GLY A 21 -11.45 8.53 14.13
N SER A 22 -12.34 7.60 13.80
CA SER A 22 -13.50 7.83 12.93
C SER A 22 -14.65 8.46 13.71
N ILE A 23 -15.54 9.18 13.03
CA ILE A 23 -16.68 9.84 13.67
C ILE A 23 -17.95 9.00 13.46
N PRO A 24 -18.54 8.39 14.52
CA PRO A 24 -19.79 7.67 14.37
C PRO A 24 -20.97 8.64 14.22
N THR A 25 -21.84 8.40 13.25
CA THR A 25 -22.99 9.27 12.96
C THR A 25 -24.34 8.63 13.22
N ASN A 26 -24.43 7.30 13.34
CA ASN A 26 -25.70 6.63 13.61
C ASN A 26 -26.21 6.96 15.00
N ASP A 27 -27.53 6.87 15.17
CA ASP A 27 -28.23 7.15 16.44
C ASP A 27 -27.83 8.50 17.05
N SER A 28 -27.67 9.52 16.20
CA SER A 28 -27.22 10.86 16.60
C SER A 28 -25.83 10.90 17.24
N GLY A 29 -24.96 9.93 16.91
CA GLY A 29 -23.55 9.89 17.33
C GLY A 29 -23.30 9.38 18.76
N VAL A 30 -24.29 8.75 19.40
CA VAL A 30 -24.19 8.25 20.78
C VAL A 30 -23.09 7.20 20.99
N TYR A 31 -22.60 6.60 19.92
CA TYR A 31 -21.52 5.60 19.96
C TYR A 31 -20.15 6.16 20.38
N CYS A 32 -19.97 7.48 20.37
CA CYS A 32 -18.80 8.13 20.94
C CYS A 32 -19.19 9.46 21.57
N CYS A 33 -19.23 9.49 22.91
CA CYS A 33 -19.54 10.68 23.69
C CYS A 33 -18.41 10.99 24.67
N ILE A 34 -18.00 12.26 24.74
CA ILE A 34 -16.98 12.75 25.67
C ILE A 34 -17.58 13.98 26.37
N GLY A 35 -17.60 13.96 27.70
CA GLY A 35 -18.16 15.08 28.48
C GLY A 35 -19.64 15.36 28.20
N GLY A 36 -20.42 14.35 27.77
CA GLY A 36 -21.84 14.50 27.44
C GLY A 36 -22.12 14.98 26.01
N HIS A 37 -21.10 15.20 25.19
CA HIS A 37 -21.23 15.61 23.79
C HIS A 37 -20.77 14.50 22.85
N SER A 38 -21.49 14.32 21.74
CA SER A 38 -21.08 13.40 20.68
C SER A 38 -19.79 13.85 20.01
N ALA A 39 -19.03 12.91 19.45
CA ALA A 39 -17.84 13.22 18.66
C ALA A 39 -18.15 14.18 17.48
N MET A 40 -19.36 14.10 16.91
CA MET A 40 -19.83 15.04 15.87
C MET A 40 -19.92 16.48 16.38
N GLU A 41 -20.53 16.69 17.56
CA GLU A 41 -20.65 18.01 18.18
C GLU A 41 -19.28 18.57 18.56
N ILE A 42 -18.42 17.73 19.14
CA ILE A 42 -17.06 18.11 19.52
C ILE A 42 -16.26 18.52 18.28
N LEU A 43 -16.31 17.73 17.21
CA LEU A 43 -15.61 18.03 15.97
C LEU A 43 -16.11 19.34 15.35
N LYS A 44 -17.42 19.53 15.27
CA LYS A 44 -18.03 20.76 14.75
C LYS A 44 -17.53 21.97 15.54
N LYS A 45 -17.55 21.90 16.88
CA LYS A 45 -17.12 22.99 17.74
C LYS A 45 -15.61 23.24 17.65
N ALA A 46 -14.80 22.18 17.65
CA ALA A 46 -13.35 22.29 17.58
C ALA A 46 -12.86 22.94 16.28
N THR A 47 -13.63 22.81 15.19
CA THR A 47 -13.32 23.39 13.88
C THR A 47 -13.77 24.84 13.73
N GLU A 48 -14.53 25.39 14.68
CA GLU A 48 -14.84 26.83 14.71
C GLU A 48 -13.53 27.63 14.83
N ASN A 49 -13.35 28.62 13.94
CA ASN A 49 -12.17 29.49 13.87
C ASN A 49 -10.82 28.75 13.65
N ALA A 50 -10.85 27.45 13.32
CA ALA A 50 -9.64 26.70 13.00
C ALA A 50 -9.13 27.04 11.60
N VAL A 51 -7.81 26.90 11.40
CA VAL A 51 -7.20 27.11 10.07
C VAL A 51 -7.41 25.90 9.17
N ALA A 52 -7.26 24.70 9.72
CA ALA A 52 -7.39 23.43 9.01
C ALA A 52 -7.53 22.27 10.00
N VAL A 53 -7.95 21.12 9.47
CA VAL A 53 -7.95 19.85 10.18
C VAL A 53 -6.87 18.93 9.63
N ILE A 54 -6.15 18.23 10.51
CA ILE A 54 -5.26 17.13 10.18
C ILE A 54 -5.93 15.84 10.66
N ALA A 55 -6.40 15.03 9.71
CA ALA A 55 -7.03 13.75 9.98
C ALA A 55 -5.96 12.65 10.04
N VAL A 56 -5.67 12.19 11.26
CA VAL A 56 -4.57 11.29 11.57
C VAL A 56 -5.03 9.83 11.50
N GLY A 57 -4.41 9.10 10.57
CA GLY A 57 -4.68 7.69 10.33
C GLY A 57 -5.92 7.44 9.47
N THR A 58 -6.07 6.19 9.04
CA THR A 58 -7.16 5.77 8.14
C THR A 58 -8.53 5.91 8.78
N CYS A 59 -8.62 5.83 10.12
CA CYS A 59 -9.87 6.08 10.84
C CYS A 59 -10.38 7.50 10.64
N ALA A 60 -9.55 8.51 10.92
CA ALA A 60 -9.94 9.91 10.74
C ALA A 60 -10.04 10.29 9.25
N SER A 61 -9.19 9.72 8.39
CA SER A 61 -9.18 10.05 6.96
C SER A 61 -10.40 9.47 6.23
N PHE A 62 -10.72 8.19 6.47
CA PHE A 62 -11.69 7.45 5.64
C PHE A 62 -12.69 6.59 6.44
N GLY A 63 -12.66 6.64 7.77
CA GLY A 63 -13.54 5.85 8.65
C GLY A 63 -12.88 4.58 9.23
N GLY A 64 -11.82 4.07 8.60
CA GLY A 64 -10.99 2.98 9.15
C GLY A 64 -11.74 1.67 9.41
N LEU A 65 -11.29 0.91 10.40
CA LEU A 65 -11.91 -0.37 10.75
C LEU A 65 -13.39 -0.22 11.19
N PRO A 66 -13.79 0.79 11.99
CA PRO A 66 -15.19 0.97 12.36
C PRO A 66 -16.13 1.18 11.16
N ALA A 67 -15.61 1.71 10.05
CA ALA A 67 -16.38 1.93 8.83
C ALA A 67 -16.42 0.73 7.87
N ALA A 68 -15.67 -0.34 8.16
CA ALA A 68 -15.73 -1.58 7.40
C ALA A 68 -17.13 -2.20 7.48
N ALA A 69 -17.51 -2.99 6.47
CA ALA A 69 -18.84 -3.60 6.44
C ALA A 69 -19.10 -4.45 7.71
N PRO A 70 -20.27 -4.33 8.35
CA PRO A 70 -21.47 -3.59 7.91
C PRO A 70 -21.62 -2.15 8.48
N ASN A 71 -20.59 -1.57 9.11
CA ASN A 71 -20.58 -0.20 9.67
C ASN A 71 -21.77 0.13 10.61
N PHE A 72 -21.86 -0.58 11.74
CA PHE A 72 -22.97 -0.43 12.69
C PHE A 72 -23.10 0.98 13.28
N THR A 73 -21.98 1.68 13.51
CA THR A 73 -21.96 3.00 14.16
C THR A 73 -22.10 4.17 13.19
N GLY A 74 -22.13 3.91 11.88
CA GLY A 74 -22.09 4.96 10.87
C GLY A 74 -20.78 5.73 10.90
N ALA A 75 -19.66 5.05 11.17
CA ALA A 75 -18.35 5.65 11.20
C ALA A 75 -17.97 6.25 9.84
N VAL A 76 -17.51 7.50 9.85
CA VAL A 76 -17.03 8.21 8.67
C VAL A 76 -15.69 8.91 8.94
N GLY A 77 -14.98 9.27 7.86
CA GLY A 77 -13.85 10.18 7.91
C GLY A 77 -14.28 11.62 8.20
N VAL A 78 -13.35 12.43 8.71
CA VAL A 78 -13.56 13.83 9.08
C VAL A 78 -14.02 14.67 7.89
N ASP A 79 -13.44 14.42 6.72
CA ASP A 79 -13.74 15.13 5.49
C ASP A 79 -15.20 15.00 5.08
N ARG A 80 -15.93 13.96 5.51
CA ARG A 80 -17.38 13.81 5.26
C ARG A 80 -18.22 14.82 6.02
N LEU A 81 -17.76 15.25 7.19
CA LEU A 81 -18.50 16.17 8.08
C LEU A 81 -17.99 17.62 7.98
N ILE A 82 -16.70 17.81 7.73
CA ILE A 82 -16.06 19.13 7.69
C ILE A 82 -15.77 19.53 6.24
N LYS A 83 -16.49 20.56 5.77
CA LYS A 83 -16.42 21.08 4.39
C LYS A 83 -16.04 22.56 4.27
N HIS A 84 -16.02 23.29 5.39
CA HIS A 84 -15.86 24.74 5.40
C HIS A 84 -14.41 25.21 5.63
N ILE A 85 -13.51 24.30 6.00
CA ILE A 85 -12.07 24.51 6.13
C ILE A 85 -11.30 23.34 5.50
N PRO A 86 -10.03 23.51 5.12
CA PRO A 86 -9.22 22.42 4.57
C PRO A 86 -9.07 21.23 5.54
N VAL A 87 -9.10 20.02 4.98
CA VAL A 87 -8.82 18.77 5.70
C VAL A 87 -7.64 18.08 5.03
N VAL A 88 -6.56 17.86 5.78
CA VAL A 88 -5.38 17.10 5.34
C VAL A 88 -5.51 15.68 5.87
N ASN A 89 -5.66 14.73 4.96
CA ASN A 89 -5.75 13.30 5.29
C ASN A 89 -4.36 12.69 5.36
N LEU A 90 -4.02 12.10 6.52
CA LEU A 90 -2.79 11.35 6.74
C LEU A 90 -3.11 9.86 7.00
N PRO A 91 -3.60 9.12 5.99
CA PRO A 91 -4.01 7.74 6.18
C PRO A 91 -2.82 6.82 6.43
N GLY A 92 -3.12 5.66 6.99
CA GLY A 92 -2.17 4.69 7.55
C GLY A 92 -2.75 4.11 8.84
N CYS A 93 -2.49 2.82 9.09
CA CYS A 93 -3.00 2.13 10.28
C CYS A 93 -1.84 1.46 11.03
N PRO A 94 -1.00 2.22 11.77
CA PRO A 94 -1.12 3.66 12.05
C PRO A 94 -0.45 4.55 10.99
N VAL A 95 -0.72 5.86 11.11
CA VAL A 95 0.03 6.90 10.39
C VAL A 95 1.53 6.78 10.68
N ASN A 96 2.37 7.16 9.74
CA ASN A 96 3.79 7.31 10.00
C ASN A 96 4.07 8.63 10.74
N VAL A 97 4.77 8.57 11.87
CA VAL A 97 5.08 9.76 12.71
C VAL A 97 5.82 10.85 11.93
N VAL A 98 6.71 10.47 11.01
CA VAL A 98 7.46 11.44 10.18
C VAL A 98 6.51 12.22 9.28
N ASN A 99 5.44 11.61 8.78
CA ASN A 99 4.47 12.28 7.91
C ASN A 99 3.63 13.30 8.68
N LEU A 100 3.23 12.98 9.91
CA LEU A 100 2.55 13.92 10.81
C LEU A 100 3.45 15.10 11.16
N THR A 101 4.67 14.81 11.64
CA THR A 101 5.65 15.84 11.99
C THR A 101 5.99 16.73 10.80
N ALA A 102 6.25 16.16 9.63
CA ALA A 102 6.57 16.91 8.42
C ALA A 102 5.41 17.81 7.98
N THR A 103 4.15 17.36 8.10
CA THR A 103 2.97 18.17 7.78
C THR A 103 2.86 19.39 8.70
N ILE A 104 3.03 19.21 10.00
CA ILE A 104 2.98 20.31 10.99
C ILE A 104 4.14 21.28 10.76
N VAL A 105 5.37 20.75 10.63
CA VAL A 105 6.57 21.57 10.40
C VAL A 105 6.48 22.33 9.08
N HIS A 106 5.94 21.74 8.02
CA HIS A 106 5.70 22.43 6.75
C HIS A 106 4.80 23.66 6.95
N TYR A 107 3.67 23.50 7.64
CA TYR A 107 2.77 24.62 7.94
C TYR A 107 3.45 25.70 8.77
N LEU A 108 4.19 25.32 9.83
CA LEU A 108 4.91 26.28 10.68
C LEU A 108 6.02 27.03 9.92
N THR A 109 6.67 26.38 8.96
CA THR A 109 7.80 26.94 8.21
C THR A 109 7.33 27.84 7.07
N PHE A 110 6.31 27.41 6.32
CA PHE A 110 5.88 28.06 5.07
C PHE A 110 4.59 28.86 5.20
N GLY A 111 3.88 28.77 6.33
CA GLY A 111 2.58 29.42 6.54
C GLY A 111 1.45 28.86 5.67
N SER A 112 1.64 27.69 5.06
CA SER A 112 0.68 27.04 4.15
C SER A 112 0.71 25.53 4.28
N LEU A 113 -0.42 24.89 3.97
CA LEU A 113 -0.53 23.43 3.91
C LEU A 113 0.27 22.87 2.73
N PRO A 114 0.78 21.64 2.81
CA PRO A 114 1.47 21.00 1.69
C PRO A 114 0.51 20.77 0.52
N ALA A 115 1.06 20.59 -0.68
CA ALA A 115 0.27 20.16 -1.84
C ALA A 115 -0.36 18.78 -1.59
N LEU A 116 -1.64 18.64 -1.93
CA LEU A 116 -2.45 17.44 -1.68
C LEU A 116 -2.86 16.77 -2.99
N ASP A 117 -3.10 15.47 -2.95
CA ASP A 117 -3.81 14.73 -4.01
C ASP A 117 -5.33 14.86 -3.89
N ASP A 118 -6.07 14.20 -4.79
CA ASP A 118 -7.54 14.22 -4.84
C ASP A 118 -8.21 13.59 -3.61
N TYR A 119 -7.48 12.82 -2.80
CA TYR A 119 -7.93 12.27 -1.52
C TYR A 119 -7.55 13.17 -0.34
N GLY A 120 -7.01 14.37 -0.59
CA GLY A 120 -6.57 15.29 0.46
C GLY A 120 -5.26 14.86 1.14
N ARG A 121 -4.47 13.97 0.52
CA ARG A 121 -3.25 13.42 1.10
C ARG A 121 -2.01 14.18 0.64
N PRO A 122 -1.04 14.52 1.51
CA PRO A 122 0.16 15.23 1.09
C PRO A 122 1.00 14.46 0.06
N LEU A 123 1.33 15.12 -1.04
CA LEU A 123 2.06 14.49 -2.16
C LEU A 123 3.44 13.95 -1.75
N PHE A 124 4.10 14.57 -0.78
CA PHE A 124 5.40 14.08 -0.30
C PHE A 124 5.31 12.70 0.38
N ALA A 125 4.14 12.35 0.94
CA ALA A 125 3.91 11.10 1.67
C ALA A 125 3.12 10.07 0.86
N TYR A 126 2.20 10.53 0.01
CA TYR A 126 1.23 9.69 -0.70
C TYR A 126 1.25 9.89 -2.23
N GLY A 127 2.20 10.64 -2.78
CA GLY A 127 2.27 10.91 -4.22
C GLY A 127 2.81 9.74 -5.08
N LYS A 128 3.25 8.65 -4.46
CA LYS A 128 3.77 7.46 -5.14
C LYS A 128 3.22 6.18 -4.52
N ARG A 129 3.07 5.14 -5.35
CA ARG A 129 2.70 3.81 -4.88
C ARG A 129 3.88 3.16 -4.18
N ILE A 130 3.58 2.30 -3.21
CA ILE A 130 4.56 1.48 -2.49
C ILE A 130 5.38 0.66 -3.49
N HIS A 131 4.71 0.04 -4.47
CA HIS A 131 5.37 -0.84 -5.44
C HIS A 131 6.38 -0.12 -6.34
N ASP A 132 6.20 1.18 -6.58
CA ASP A 132 7.09 1.97 -7.43
C ASP A 132 8.43 2.28 -6.73
N ASN A 133 8.52 2.13 -5.40
CA ASN A 133 9.75 2.34 -4.63
C ASN A 133 10.13 1.12 -3.77
N CYS A 134 9.53 -0.05 -4.03
CA CYS A 134 9.73 -1.24 -3.19
C CYS A 134 11.14 -1.83 -3.35
N GLU A 135 11.82 -2.12 -2.24
CA GLU A 135 13.15 -2.75 -2.25
C GLU A 135 13.16 -4.16 -2.87
N ARG A 136 12.01 -4.86 -2.89
CA ARG A 136 11.84 -6.18 -3.51
C ARG A 136 11.39 -6.11 -4.98
N ARG A 137 11.40 -4.91 -5.60
CA ARG A 137 10.89 -4.71 -6.97
C ARG A 137 11.66 -5.52 -8.02
N ALA A 138 12.98 -5.62 -7.89
CA ALA A 138 13.79 -6.43 -8.80
C ALA A 138 13.34 -7.90 -8.83
N HIS A 139 13.01 -8.49 -7.67
CA HIS A 139 12.46 -9.84 -7.60
C HIS A 139 11.09 -9.97 -8.28
N PHE A 140 10.24 -8.94 -8.17
CA PHE A 140 8.95 -8.92 -8.89
C PHE A 140 9.17 -8.98 -10.41
N ASP A 141 10.05 -8.12 -10.92
CA ASP A 141 10.33 -8.01 -12.36
C ASP A 141 10.99 -9.30 -12.91
N ALA A 142 11.82 -9.95 -12.08
CA ALA A 142 12.44 -11.27 -12.36
C ALA A 142 11.47 -12.45 -12.25
N GLY A 143 10.25 -12.25 -11.73
CA GLY A 143 9.32 -13.35 -11.47
C GLY A 143 9.70 -14.24 -10.29
N GLN A 144 10.56 -13.74 -9.39
CA GLN A 144 10.98 -14.39 -8.16
C GLN A 144 10.01 -14.03 -7.03
N PHE A 145 9.20 -15.01 -6.64
CA PHE A 145 8.11 -14.81 -5.69
C PHE A 145 8.20 -15.78 -4.53
N VAL A 146 7.80 -15.29 -3.37
CA VAL A 146 7.42 -16.16 -2.25
C VAL A 146 6.12 -16.88 -2.63
N GLU A 147 6.09 -18.19 -2.50
CA GLU A 147 4.90 -19.01 -2.76
C GLU A 147 4.33 -19.60 -1.47
N GLU A 148 5.18 -19.84 -0.47
CA GLU A 148 4.78 -20.33 0.85
C GLU A 148 5.55 -19.62 1.96
N TRP A 149 4.91 -19.46 3.12
CA TRP A 149 5.56 -18.81 4.26
C TRP A 149 6.76 -19.62 4.78
N GLY A 150 7.95 -19.11 4.54
CA GLY A 150 9.20 -19.68 5.03
C GLY A 150 9.93 -20.55 4.00
N ASP A 151 9.45 -20.56 2.76
CA ASP A 151 10.17 -21.12 1.61
C ASP A 151 11.48 -20.36 1.34
N GLU A 152 12.25 -20.85 0.37
CA GLU A 152 13.54 -20.25 0.02
C GLU A 152 13.39 -18.79 -0.43
N GLY A 153 12.35 -18.49 -1.23
CA GLY A 153 12.07 -17.13 -1.65
C GLY A 153 11.78 -16.20 -0.47
N HIS A 154 11.06 -16.67 0.54
CA HIS A 154 10.74 -15.89 1.73
C HIS A 154 12.01 -15.57 2.52
N ARG A 155 12.87 -16.56 2.72
CA ARG A 155 14.17 -16.43 3.41
C ARG A 155 15.14 -15.52 2.66
N GLN A 156 15.09 -15.51 1.33
CA GLN A 156 15.90 -14.66 0.48
C GLN A 156 15.31 -13.26 0.24
N GLY A 157 14.11 -12.95 0.75
CA GLY A 157 13.49 -11.64 0.57
C GLY A 157 12.86 -11.40 -0.81
N TRP A 158 12.43 -12.46 -1.50
CA TRP A 158 11.74 -12.37 -2.78
C TRP A 158 10.39 -11.67 -2.69
N CYS A 159 9.79 -11.37 -3.84
CA CYS A 159 8.58 -10.57 -3.90
C CYS A 159 7.37 -11.28 -3.26
N LEU A 160 6.64 -10.54 -2.43
CA LEU A 160 5.45 -11.00 -1.70
C LEU A 160 4.15 -10.85 -2.49
N TYR A 161 4.21 -10.54 -3.79
CA TYR A 161 3.01 -10.36 -4.61
C TYR A 161 2.11 -11.59 -4.58
N LYS A 162 2.72 -12.78 -4.75
CA LYS A 162 1.97 -14.04 -4.74
C LYS A 162 1.34 -14.37 -3.39
N MET A 163 1.83 -13.75 -2.32
CA MET A 163 1.31 -13.82 -0.95
C MET A 163 0.26 -12.73 -0.65
N GLY A 164 -0.21 -12.00 -1.67
CA GLY A 164 -1.29 -11.03 -1.56
C GLY A 164 -0.88 -9.59 -1.29
N CYS A 165 0.40 -9.24 -1.44
CA CYS A 165 0.86 -7.86 -1.24
C CYS A 165 0.07 -6.85 -2.11
N LYS A 166 -0.54 -5.88 -1.45
CA LYS A 166 -1.38 -4.81 -2.02
C LYS A 166 -0.61 -3.53 -2.37
N GLY A 167 0.72 -3.56 -2.21
CA GLY A 167 1.61 -2.45 -2.54
C GLY A 167 1.44 -1.87 -3.95
N PRO A 168 1.07 -2.66 -4.99
CA PRO A 168 0.79 -2.12 -6.33
C PRO A 168 -0.36 -1.12 -6.41
N GLU A 169 -1.31 -1.16 -5.48
CA GLU A 169 -2.49 -0.28 -5.45
C GLU A 169 -2.50 0.61 -4.19
N THR A 170 -1.37 0.70 -3.47
CA THR A 170 -1.28 1.45 -2.21
C THR A 170 -0.29 2.60 -2.34
N TYR A 171 -0.74 3.82 -2.06
CA TYR A 171 0.06 5.04 -1.99
C TYR A 171 0.50 5.28 -0.56
N HIS A 172 1.81 5.18 -0.34
CA HIS A 172 2.47 5.55 0.92
C HIS A 172 3.98 5.50 0.74
N ASN A 173 4.70 6.39 1.44
CA ASN A 173 6.16 6.41 1.50
C ASN A 173 6.80 5.37 2.45
N CYS A 174 6.08 4.30 2.83
CA CYS A 174 6.60 3.20 3.66
C CYS A 174 7.98 2.67 3.22
N PRO A 175 8.24 2.37 1.93
CA PRO A 175 9.54 1.85 1.52
C PRO A 175 10.68 2.87 1.64
N THR A 176 10.38 4.17 1.65
CA THR A 176 11.37 5.24 1.71
C THR A 176 11.66 5.65 3.15
N VAL A 177 10.61 5.99 3.91
CA VAL A 177 10.73 6.51 5.28
C VAL A 177 10.80 5.39 6.31
N ARG A 178 10.18 4.24 6.03
CA ARG A 178 10.02 3.10 6.95
C ARG A 178 9.36 3.53 8.26
N TYR A 179 9.23 2.63 9.22
CA TYR A 179 8.69 2.89 10.55
C TYR A 179 9.79 2.77 11.60
N ASN A 180 9.57 3.42 12.74
CA ASN A 180 10.43 3.36 13.92
C ASN A 180 11.85 3.84 13.63
N ASP A 181 12.00 5.13 13.31
CA ASP A 181 13.30 5.75 13.00
C ASP A 181 14.05 5.03 11.87
N GLY A 182 13.34 4.73 10.79
CA GLY A 182 13.93 4.05 9.64
C GLY A 182 14.17 2.55 9.84
N THR A 183 13.80 1.95 10.98
CA THR A 183 14.11 0.55 11.30
C THR A 183 13.59 -0.42 10.24
N ASN A 184 12.27 -0.48 10.03
CA ASN A 184 11.70 -1.40 9.04
C ASN A 184 10.25 -1.03 8.66
N TRP A 185 9.65 -1.80 7.77
CA TRP A 185 8.29 -1.64 7.28
C TRP A 185 7.72 -3.03 6.92
N PRO A 186 6.41 -3.20 6.70
CA PRO A 186 5.80 -4.54 6.58
C PRO A 186 6.51 -5.48 5.59
N VAL A 187 6.80 -5.00 4.37
CA VAL A 187 7.43 -5.81 3.32
C VAL A 187 8.90 -6.09 3.65
N GLY A 188 9.63 -5.13 4.22
CA GLY A 188 10.99 -5.37 4.69
C GLY A 188 11.04 -6.38 5.85
N ALA A 189 9.97 -6.49 6.63
CA ALA A 189 9.80 -7.50 7.68
C ALA A 189 9.27 -8.86 7.18
N GLY A 190 8.98 -9.02 5.89
CA GLY A 190 8.53 -10.28 5.30
C GLY A 190 7.02 -10.42 5.08
N HIS A 191 6.20 -9.42 5.45
CA HIS A 191 4.76 -9.47 5.23
C HIS A 191 4.31 -8.52 4.10
N GLY A 192 3.41 -8.99 3.24
CA GLY A 192 2.85 -8.17 2.17
C GLY A 192 2.17 -6.90 2.72
N CYS A 193 2.24 -5.80 1.97
CA CYS A 193 1.42 -4.63 2.27
C CYS A 193 -0.07 -5.01 2.22
N ILE A 194 -0.88 -4.52 3.16
CA ILE A 194 -2.32 -4.78 3.20
C ILE A 194 -3.16 -3.62 2.63
N GLY A 195 -2.51 -2.54 2.19
CA GLY A 195 -3.17 -1.35 1.68
C GLY A 195 -3.76 -0.44 2.74
N CYS A 196 -3.17 -0.42 3.95
CA CYS A 196 -3.78 0.24 5.11
C CYS A 196 -3.99 1.75 4.98
N SER A 197 -3.37 2.41 3.99
CA SER A 197 -3.54 3.84 3.68
C SER A 197 -4.56 4.15 2.58
N GLU A 198 -5.17 3.13 1.98
CA GLU A 198 -6.19 3.31 0.96
C GLU A 198 -7.61 3.38 1.56
N PRO A 199 -8.51 4.13 0.92
CA PRO A 199 -9.92 4.15 1.30
C PRO A 199 -10.54 2.74 1.30
N ASN A 200 -11.23 2.40 2.38
CA ASN A 200 -11.99 1.14 2.55
C ASN A 200 -11.14 -0.13 2.34
N PHE A 201 -9.84 -0.10 2.68
CA PHE A 201 -8.98 -1.26 2.45
C PHE A 201 -9.45 -2.54 3.16
N TRP A 202 -10.13 -2.43 4.30
CA TRP A 202 -10.73 -3.57 5.00
C TRP A 202 -11.72 -4.37 4.16
N ASP A 203 -12.45 -3.70 3.26
CA ASP A 203 -13.45 -4.34 2.40
C ASP A 203 -12.95 -4.53 0.96
N ARG A 204 -12.02 -3.68 0.49
CA ARG A 204 -11.53 -3.69 -0.90
C ARG A 204 -10.24 -4.47 -1.10
N MET A 205 -9.46 -4.64 -0.04
CA MET A 205 -8.15 -5.31 -0.10
C MET A 205 -8.16 -6.65 0.65
N THR A 206 -9.31 -7.06 1.18
CA THR A 206 -9.52 -8.41 1.72
C THR A 206 -10.11 -9.34 0.65
N PRO A 207 -9.78 -10.65 0.67
CA PRO A 207 -8.83 -11.30 1.58
C PRO A 207 -7.38 -10.83 1.35
N PHE A 208 -6.65 -10.54 2.44
CA PHE A 208 -5.32 -9.91 2.33
C PHE A 208 -4.29 -10.78 1.61
N TYR A 209 -4.45 -12.10 1.67
CA TYR A 209 -3.51 -13.06 1.08
C TYR A 209 -3.83 -13.41 -0.38
N GLU A 210 -4.94 -12.91 -0.92
CA GLU A 210 -5.27 -13.06 -2.33
C GLU A 210 -4.56 -11.99 -3.17
N ARG A 211 -4.21 -12.35 -4.41
CA ARG A 211 -3.50 -11.45 -5.31
C ARG A 211 -4.46 -10.38 -5.84
N LEU A 212 -3.92 -9.19 -6.07
CA LEU A 212 -4.61 -8.21 -6.90
C LEU A 212 -4.77 -8.77 -8.33
N PRO A 213 -5.94 -8.63 -8.97
CA PRO A 213 -6.08 -8.94 -10.39
C PRO A 213 -5.30 -7.90 -11.22
N ASP A 214 -4.74 -8.34 -12.35
CA ASP A 214 -4.27 -7.48 -13.45
C ASP A 214 -3.18 -6.42 -13.12
N VAL A 215 -2.19 -6.73 -12.27
CA VAL A 215 -1.03 -5.85 -12.09
C VAL A 215 -0.02 -6.01 -13.25
N PRO A 216 0.31 -4.93 -14.01
CA PRO A 216 1.26 -4.99 -15.12
C PRO A 216 2.69 -5.33 -14.66
N GLY A 217 3.47 -6.04 -15.49
CA GLY A 217 4.91 -6.27 -15.25
C GLY A 217 5.33 -7.71 -14.95
N PHE A 218 4.45 -8.69 -15.17
CA PHE A 218 4.80 -10.09 -14.95
C PHE A 218 5.84 -10.64 -15.95
N GLY A 219 6.96 -11.11 -15.42
CA GLY A 219 7.63 -12.31 -15.92
C GLY A 219 8.67 -12.12 -17.02
N VAL A 220 9.38 -10.98 -17.07
CA VAL A 220 10.43 -10.76 -18.08
C VAL A 220 11.48 -11.88 -18.02
N GLU A 221 12.04 -12.18 -16.85
CA GLU A 221 13.04 -13.27 -16.74
C GLU A 221 12.42 -14.67 -16.79
N SER A 222 11.26 -14.89 -16.17
CA SER A 222 10.56 -16.19 -16.26
C SER A 222 10.19 -16.58 -17.70
N ASN A 223 9.98 -15.58 -18.58
CA ASN A 223 9.77 -15.81 -20.00
C ASN A 223 11.09 -16.14 -20.70
N VAL A 224 12.20 -15.48 -20.34
CA VAL A 224 13.54 -15.77 -20.88
C VAL A 224 13.97 -17.19 -20.55
N ASP A 225 13.79 -17.66 -19.31
CA ASP A 225 14.15 -19.03 -18.92
C ASP A 225 13.35 -20.08 -19.69
N LYS A 226 12.03 -19.86 -19.86
CA LYS A 226 11.18 -20.76 -20.65
C LYS A 226 11.57 -20.78 -22.13
N ILE A 227 11.88 -19.62 -22.71
CA ILE A 227 12.36 -19.51 -24.10
C ILE A 227 13.72 -20.19 -24.24
N GLY A 228 14.64 -19.96 -23.29
CA GLY A 228 15.96 -20.56 -23.25
C GLY A 228 15.89 -22.09 -23.16
N LEU A 229 15.06 -22.63 -22.26
CA LEU A 229 14.84 -24.06 -22.11
C LEU A 229 14.23 -24.66 -23.40
N GLY A 230 13.26 -23.97 -24.01
CA GLY A 230 12.67 -24.36 -25.29
C GLY A 230 13.70 -24.43 -26.42
N LEU A 231 14.52 -23.39 -26.57
CA LEU A 231 15.58 -23.33 -27.59
C LEU A 231 16.65 -24.40 -27.36
N ALA A 232 17.04 -24.65 -26.11
CA ALA A 232 17.99 -25.70 -25.75
C ALA A 232 17.45 -27.09 -26.11
N ALA A 233 16.19 -27.36 -25.78
CA ALA A 233 15.53 -28.62 -26.12
C ALA A 233 15.44 -28.84 -27.64
N VAL A 234 15.02 -27.83 -28.40
CA VAL A 234 14.96 -27.90 -29.88
C VAL A 234 16.35 -28.17 -30.46
N THR A 235 17.37 -27.47 -29.96
CA THR A 235 18.76 -27.65 -30.42
C THR A 235 19.25 -29.06 -30.12
N ALA A 236 19.01 -29.58 -28.92
CA ALA A 236 19.39 -30.94 -28.54
C ALA A 236 18.73 -31.99 -29.44
N VAL A 237 17.42 -31.85 -29.72
CA VAL A 237 16.69 -32.72 -30.65
C VAL A 237 17.27 -32.63 -32.06
N GLY A 238 17.55 -31.42 -32.55
CA GLY A 238 18.15 -31.20 -33.86
C GLY A 238 19.53 -31.85 -34.00
N VAL A 239 20.39 -31.69 -32.99
CA VAL A 239 21.72 -32.33 -32.94
C VAL A 239 21.60 -33.85 -32.90
N ALA A 240 20.72 -34.40 -32.07
CA ALA A 240 20.48 -35.85 -32.00
C ALA A 240 19.96 -36.41 -33.32
N ALA A 241 18.98 -35.76 -33.95
CA ALA A 241 18.44 -36.15 -35.25
C ALA A 241 19.51 -36.09 -36.36
N HIS A 242 20.34 -35.04 -36.37
CA HIS A 242 21.44 -34.92 -37.32
C HIS A 242 22.51 -36.01 -37.14
N ALA A 243 22.84 -36.36 -35.89
CA ALA A 243 23.77 -37.43 -35.58
C ALA A 243 23.24 -38.81 -36.03
N VAL A 244 21.97 -39.11 -35.76
CA VAL A 244 21.30 -40.36 -36.22
C VAL A 244 21.25 -40.42 -37.74
N GLY A 245 20.82 -39.34 -38.40
CA GLY A 245 20.76 -39.28 -39.87
C GLY A 245 22.13 -39.46 -40.52
N SER A 246 23.18 -38.88 -39.93
CA SER A 246 24.56 -39.03 -40.42
C SER A 246 25.11 -40.45 -40.24
N ALA A 247 24.77 -41.13 -39.15
CA ALA A 247 25.15 -42.53 -38.91
C ALA A 247 24.45 -43.49 -39.89
N VAL A 248 23.18 -43.25 -40.21
CA VAL A 248 22.43 -44.05 -41.19
C VAL A 248 22.95 -43.83 -42.61
N ARG A 249 23.33 -42.60 -42.98
CA ARG A 249 23.94 -42.28 -44.28
C ARG A 249 25.33 -42.90 -44.47
N LYS A 250 26.04 -43.23 -43.39
CA LYS A 250 27.38 -43.86 -43.42
C LYS A 250 27.37 -45.39 -43.58
N LYS A 251 26.24 -46.03 -43.88
CA LYS A 251 26.25 -47.45 -44.31
C LYS A 251 27.01 -47.58 -45.65
N PRO A 252 28.11 -48.33 -45.72
CA PRO A 252 28.84 -48.52 -46.97
C PRO A 252 28.02 -49.36 -47.94
N ALA A 253 27.94 -48.93 -49.21
CA ALA A 253 27.46 -49.76 -50.30
C ALA A 253 28.36 -50.99 -50.42
N ALA A 254 27.77 -52.18 -50.43
CA ALA A 254 28.49 -53.45 -50.57
C ALA A 254 29.23 -53.49 -51.92
N PRO A 255 30.49 -53.97 -51.98
CA PRO A 255 31.23 -54.05 -53.23
C PRO A 255 30.65 -55.13 -54.14
N SER A 256 30.55 -54.82 -55.44
CA SER A 256 30.19 -55.75 -56.51
C SER A 256 31.21 -56.88 -56.61
N GLN A 257 30.73 -58.12 -56.65
CA GLN A 257 31.57 -59.29 -56.92
C GLN A 257 31.98 -59.32 -58.40
N GLU A 258 33.27 -59.46 -58.65
CA GLU A 258 33.83 -59.85 -59.94
C GLU A 258 34.80 -61.02 -59.70
N GLN A 259 34.67 -62.03 -60.58
CA GLN A 259 35.36 -63.33 -60.68
C GLN A 259 34.73 -64.53 -59.96
#